data_AF-A0A1G4XA83-F1
#
_entry.id   AF-A0A1G4XA83-F1
#
_cell.length_a   1.000
_cell.length_b   1.000
_cell.length_c   1.000
_cell.angle_alpha   90.00
_cell.angle_beta   90.00
_cell.angle_gamma   90.00
#
_symmetry.space_group_name_H-M   'P 1'
#
loop_
_entity.id
_entity.type
_entity.pdbx_description
1 polymer ?
#
loop_
_entity_poly.entity_id
_entity_poly.type
_entity_poly.pdbx_seq_one_letter_code
_entity_poly.pdbx_strand_id
1 'polypeptide(L)'
;MFDSIGWGEIVVLGLAALFIFGPDRLPTLARDAAQGLKKAREAITGVRGQLHDSLGDDFDQLRDLDLRKYHPKTFIRDQLMGDGDTPPAQAAVSRPVRVVRDRSRPAPYDTDAT
;
A
#
# COMPACT_ATOMS: atom_id res chain seq x y z
N MET A 1 -23.75 -8.10 -4.11
CA MET A 1 -24.05 -6.84 -3.40
C MET A 1 -23.71 -5.60 -4.23
N PHE A 2 -22.68 -5.60 -5.09
CA PHE A 2 -22.37 -4.47 -6.00
C PHE A 2 -23.05 -4.56 -7.38
N ASP A 3 -23.73 -5.66 -7.68
CA ASP A 3 -24.46 -5.86 -8.94
C ASP A 3 -25.66 -4.89 -9.12
N SER A 4 -26.08 -4.25 -8.02
CA SER A 4 -27.14 -3.24 -7.98
C SER A 4 -26.61 -1.81 -8.17
N ILE A 5 -25.29 -1.62 -8.34
CA ILE A 5 -24.70 -0.31 -8.62
C ILE A 5 -25.00 0.04 -10.09
N GLY A 6 -26.20 0.58 -10.32
CA GLY A 6 -26.61 1.01 -11.65
C GLY A 6 -25.82 2.24 -12.10
N TRP A 7 -25.88 2.53 -13.41
CA TRP A 7 -25.30 3.76 -13.98
C TRP A 7 -25.75 5.04 -13.25
N GLY A 8 -26.97 5.07 -12.70
CA GLY A 8 -27.48 6.19 -11.92
C GLY A 8 -26.68 6.46 -10.63
N GLU A 9 -26.30 5.41 -9.90
CA GLU A 9 -25.53 5.55 -8.66
C GLU A 9 -24.11 6.06 -8.93
N ILE A 10 -23.49 5.62 -10.04
CA ILE A 10 -22.19 6.14 -10.47
C ILE A 10 -22.26 7.65 -10.73
N VAL A 11 -23.33 8.13 -11.36
CA VAL A 11 -23.55 9.56 -11.59
C VAL A 11 -23.73 10.31 -10.26
N VAL A 12 -24.50 9.76 -9.32
CA VAL A 12 -24.70 10.35 -7.99
C VAL A 12 -23.37 10.46 -7.24
N LEU A 13 -22.57 9.39 -7.22
CA LEU A 13 -21.24 9.40 -6.60
C LEU A 13 -20.28 10.37 -7.29
N GLY A 14 -20.35 10.47 -8.62
CA GLY A 14 -19.60 11.45 -9.40
C GLY A 14 -19.96 12.87 -8.97
N LEU A 15 -21.24 13.22 -8.94
CA LEU A 15 -21.70 14.54 -8.51
C LEU A 15 -21.34 14.84 -7.05
N ALA A 16 -21.47 13.86 -6.15
CA ALA A 16 -21.07 14.01 -4.75
C ALA A 16 -19.56 14.26 -4.63
N ALA A 17 -18.73 13.54 -5.38
CA ALA A 17 -17.30 13.77 -5.43
C ALA A 17 -16.99 15.18 -5.98
N LEU A 18 -17.66 15.60 -7.06
CA LEU A 18 -17.50 16.93 -7.64
C LEU A 18 -17.89 18.03 -6.63
N PHE A 19 -18.91 17.81 -5.82
CA PHE A 19 -19.34 18.75 -4.80
C PHE A 19 -18.35 18.83 -3.62
N ILE A 20 -17.89 17.69 -3.11
CA ILE A 20 -16.99 17.61 -1.95
C ILE A 20 -15.60 18.17 -2.29
N PHE A 21 -15.04 17.75 -3.42
CA PHE A 21 -13.65 18.07 -3.79
C PHE A 21 -13.56 19.26 -4.75
N GLY A 22 -14.62 19.57 -5.49
CA GLY A 22 -14.64 20.57 -6.55
C GLY A 22 -14.34 19.99 -7.94
N PRO A 23 -15.02 20.46 -9.00
CA PRO A 23 -14.86 19.94 -10.37
C PRO A 23 -13.46 20.17 -10.95
N ASP A 24 -12.75 21.22 -10.52
CA ASP A 24 -11.40 21.54 -11.02
C ASP A 24 -10.30 20.73 -10.33
N ARG A 25 -10.56 20.27 -9.10
CA ARG A 25 -9.57 19.56 -8.26
C ARG A 25 -9.54 18.07 -8.54
N LEU A 26 -10.71 17.45 -8.73
CA LEU A 26 -10.84 16.01 -9.00
C LEU A 26 -9.98 15.50 -10.17
N PRO A 27 -10.02 16.09 -11.38
CA PRO A 27 -9.23 15.59 -12.49
C PRO A 27 -7.73 15.70 -12.23
N THR A 28 -7.31 16.73 -11.50
CA THR A 28 -5.91 16.92 -11.09
C THR A 28 -5.49 15.84 -10.09
N LEU A 29 -6.28 15.60 -9.04
CA LEU A 29 -6.01 14.56 -8.04
C LEU A 29 -6.00 13.15 -8.64
N ALA A 30 -6.92 12.86 -9.57
CA ALA A 30 -6.97 11.58 -10.26
C ALA A 30 -5.70 11.37 -11.12
N ARG A 31 -5.22 12.41 -11.81
CA ARG A 31 -3.97 12.36 -12.58
C ARG A 31 -2.77 12.13 -11.68
N ASP A 32 -2.68 12.84 -10.55
CA ASP A 32 -1.58 12.69 -9.60
C ASP A 32 -1.54 11.29 -9.00
N ALA A 33 -2.70 10.75 -8.62
CA ALA A 33 -2.84 9.39 -8.13
C ALA A 33 -2.44 8.35 -9.20
N ALA A 34 -2.89 8.54 -10.44
CA ALA A 34 -2.52 7.66 -11.55
C ALA A 34 -1.02 7.67 -11.83
N GLN A 35 -0.40 8.86 -11.81
CA GLN A 35 1.05 9.01 -11.97
C GLN A 35 1.82 8.37 -10.81
N GLY A 36 1.35 8.55 -9.57
CA GLY A 36 1.92 7.92 -8.39
C GLY A 36 1.86 6.39 -8.48
N LEU A 37 0.70 5.85 -8.90
CA LEU A 37 0.53 4.41 -9.08
C LEU A 37 1.42 3.86 -10.21
N LYS A 38 1.55 4.59 -11.33
CA LYS A 38 2.45 4.22 -12.42
C LYS A 38 3.90 4.16 -11.95
N LYS A 39 4.38 5.20 -11.25
CA LYS A 39 5.73 5.24 -10.67
C LYS A 39 5.96 4.12 -9.67
N ALA A 40 4.98 3.83 -8.82
CA ALA A 40 5.06 2.72 -7.88
C ALA A 40 5.16 1.37 -8.60
N ARG A 41 4.35 1.15 -9.64
CA ARG A 41 4.42 -0.06 -10.47
C ARG A 41 5.78 -0.20 -11.15
N GLU A 42 6.29 0.89 -11.72
CA GLU A 42 7.61 0.93 -12.38
C GLU A 42 8.75 0.66 -11.40
N ALA A 43 8.71 1.25 -10.21
CA ALA A 43 9.69 1.01 -9.15
C ALA A 43 9.69 -0.47 -8.69
N ILE A 44 8.51 -1.05 -8.44
CA ILE A 44 8.37 -2.47 -8.06
C ILE A 44 8.88 -3.38 -9.18
N THR A 45 8.56 -3.06 -10.43
CA THR A 45 8.99 -3.86 -11.60
C THR A 45 10.49 -3.75 -11.84
N GLY A 46 11.07 -2.55 -11.68
CA GLY A 46 12.51 -2.30 -11.84
C GLY A 46 13.34 -2.99 -10.75
N VAL A 47 12.88 -2.97 -9.51
CA VAL A 47 13.50 -3.72 -8.39
C VAL A 47 13.45 -5.22 -8.67
N ARG A 48 12.31 -5.76 -9.11
CA ARG A 48 12.21 -7.17 -9.52
C ARG A 48 13.18 -7.51 -10.66
N GLY A 49 13.38 -6.62 -11.63
CA GLY A 49 14.35 -6.80 -12.71
C GLY A 49 15.79 -6.87 -12.20
N GLN A 50 16.19 -5.94 -11.33
CA GLN A 50 17.53 -5.91 -10.75
C GLN A 50 17.79 -7.11 -9.83
N LEU A 51 16.80 -7.54 -9.04
CA LEU A 51 16.91 -8.72 -8.18
C LEU A 51 16.91 -10.02 -9.01
N HIS A 52 16.21 -10.07 -10.14
CA HIS A 52 16.25 -11.23 -11.03
C HIS A 52 17.62 -11.40 -11.69
N ASP A 53 18.23 -10.30 -12.15
CA ASP A 53 19.57 -10.32 -12.75
C ASP A 53 20.68 -10.63 -11.74
N SER A 54 20.47 -10.36 -10.45
CA SER A 54 21.49 -10.53 -9.40
C SER A 54 21.28 -11.73 -8.46
N LEU A 55 20.06 -12.27 -8.34
CA LEU A 55 19.73 -13.43 -7.51
C LEU A 55 19.08 -14.58 -8.32
N GLY A 56 19.36 -14.69 -9.61
CA GLY A 56 18.69 -15.61 -10.55
C GLY A 56 18.52 -17.06 -10.06
N ASP A 57 19.55 -17.66 -9.45
CA ASP A 57 19.47 -19.03 -8.92
C ASP A 57 18.82 -19.12 -7.52
N ASP A 58 19.04 -18.14 -6.64
CA ASP A 58 18.51 -18.15 -5.27
C ASP A 58 17.00 -17.79 -5.20
N PHE A 59 16.51 -16.94 -6.12
CA PHE A 59 15.10 -16.52 -6.14
C PHE A 59 14.16 -17.63 -6.63
N ASP A 60 14.60 -18.48 -7.56
CA ASP A 60 13.82 -19.64 -8.00
C ASP A 60 13.73 -20.71 -6.91
N GLN A 61 14.79 -20.86 -6.10
CA GLN A 61 14.79 -21.74 -4.94
C GLN A 61 13.90 -21.21 -3.79
N LEU A 62 13.85 -19.88 -3.59
CA LEU A 62 12.94 -19.22 -2.64
C LEU A 62 11.47 -19.20 -3.13
N ARG A 63 11.22 -19.12 -4.44
CA ARG A 63 9.88 -19.20 -5.03
C ARG A 63 9.24 -20.57 -4.82
N ASP A 64 10.06 -21.63 -4.87
CA ASP A 64 9.64 -23.00 -4.59
C ASP A 64 9.39 -23.23 -3.08
N LEU A 65 10.10 -22.47 -2.23
CA LEU A 65 9.86 -22.40 -0.78
C LEU A 65 8.67 -21.49 -0.41
N ASP A 66 7.51 -21.80 -1.00
CA ASP A 66 6.18 -21.65 -0.43
C ASP A 66 5.73 -20.30 0.17
N LEU A 67 6.16 -19.16 -0.38
CA LEU A 67 5.65 -17.84 0.04
C LEU A 67 4.14 -17.64 -0.24
N ARG A 68 3.52 -18.46 -1.11
CA ARG A 68 2.09 -18.37 -1.42
C ARG A 68 1.19 -18.78 -0.26
N LYS A 69 1.68 -19.65 0.64
CA LYS A 69 0.95 -20.05 1.86
C LYS A 69 0.86 -18.95 2.91
N TYR A 70 1.69 -17.90 2.82
CA TYR A 70 1.70 -16.78 3.75
C TYR A 70 0.92 -15.55 3.27
N HIS A 71 0.22 -15.63 2.13
CA HIS A 71 -0.59 -14.50 1.67
C HIS A 71 -1.88 -14.36 2.49
N PRO A 72 -2.17 -13.18 3.07
CA PRO A 72 -3.35 -13.00 3.92
C PRO A 72 -4.66 -13.19 3.13
N LYS A 73 -4.66 -12.93 1.81
CA LYS A 73 -5.83 -13.15 0.95
C LYS A 73 -6.15 -14.64 0.72
N THR A 74 -5.13 -15.49 0.63
CA THR A 74 -5.35 -16.95 0.51
C THR A 74 -5.81 -17.50 1.85
N PHE A 75 -5.17 -17.10 2.96
CA PHE A 75 -5.59 -17.44 4.32
C PHE A 75 -7.05 -17.04 4.62
N ILE A 76 -7.45 -15.80 4.30
CA ILE A 76 -8.84 -15.33 4.49
C ILE A 76 -9.80 -16.12 3.59
N ARG A 77 -9.43 -16.39 2.33
CA ARG A 77 -10.26 -17.18 1.41
C ARG A 77 -10.45 -18.61 1.91
N ASP A 78 -9.39 -19.23 2.42
CA ASP A 78 -9.44 -20.58 2.99
C ASP A 78 -10.28 -20.62 4.27
N GLN A 79 -10.24 -19.56 5.09
CA GLN A 79 -11.11 -19.41 6.28
C GLN A 79 -12.57 -19.10 5.96
N LEU A 80 -12.88 -18.47 4.82
CA LEU A 80 -14.26 -18.22 4.40
C LEU A 80 -14.86 -19.40 3.61
N MET A 81 -14.03 -20.23 2.99
CA MET A 81 -14.46 -21.39 2.18
C MET A 81 -14.33 -22.72 2.93
N GLY A 82 -13.49 -22.80 3.97
CA GLY A 82 -13.26 -23.99 4.79
C GLY A 82 -13.91 -23.84 6.16
N ASP A 83 -14.76 -24.81 6.49
CA ASP A 83 -15.54 -24.89 7.72
C ASP A 83 -14.70 -24.82 9.00
N GLY A 84 -15.24 -24.08 9.98
CA GLY A 84 -15.25 -24.51 11.38
C GLY A 84 -14.15 -23.96 12.29
N ASP A 85 -14.60 -23.17 13.25
CA ASP A 85 -14.03 -22.96 14.59
C ASP A 85 -13.03 -21.81 14.84
N THR A 86 -13.61 -20.70 15.29
CA THR A 86 -12.96 -19.65 16.10
C THR A 86 -12.76 -20.17 17.52
N PRO A 87 -11.71 -19.80 18.31
CA PRO A 87 -11.66 -18.46 18.96
C PRO A 87 -10.21 -17.97 19.33
N PRO A 88 -10.01 -16.84 20.06
CA PRO A 88 -10.64 -15.53 19.98
C PRO A 88 -9.60 -14.38 19.86
N ALA A 89 -10.14 -13.18 19.67
CA ALA A 89 -9.49 -11.88 19.71
C ALA A 89 -8.41 -11.69 20.78
N GLN A 90 -7.31 -11.01 20.42
CA GLN A 90 -6.59 -9.95 21.15
C GLN A 90 -5.09 -9.98 20.84
N ALA A 91 -4.59 -9.04 20.01
CA ALA A 91 -3.19 -8.63 20.07
C ALA A 91 -3.00 -7.24 19.43
N ALA A 92 -3.26 -6.22 20.26
CA ALA A 92 -2.43 -5.03 20.40
C ALA A 92 -1.92 -4.35 19.11
N VAL A 93 -2.70 -3.40 18.61
CA VAL A 93 -2.18 -2.32 17.76
C VAL A 93 -1.30 -1.42 18.65
N SER A 94 -0.02 -1.76 18.78
CA SER A 94 0.97 -0.98 19.53
C SER A 94 1.30 0.34 18.82
N ARG A 95 0.82 1.42 19.43
CA ARG A 95 0.91 2.85 19.09
C ARG A 95 2.37 3.35 18.85
N PRO A 96 2.65 4.20 17.84
CA PRO A 96 4.01 4.68 17.60
C PRO A 96 4.39 5.85 18.53
N VAL A 97 5.59 5.75 19.12
CA VAL A 97 6.22 6.75 20.01
C VAL A 97 6.74 7.93 19.18
N ARG A 98 6.38 9.16 19.55
CA ARG A 98 6.81 10.40 18.88
C ARG A 98 8.02 10.99 19.63
N VAL A 99 9.20 10.95 19.01
CA VAL A 99 10.43 11.54 19.59
C VAL A 99 10.40 13.05 19.40
N VAL A 100 10.42 13.80 20.51
CA VAL A 100 10.46 15.27 20.53
C VAL A 100 11.93 15.71 20.49
N ARG A 101 12.34 16.48 19.47
CA ARG A 101 13.69 17.06 19.39
C ARG A 101 13.77 18.33 20.25
N ASP A 102 14.78 18.38 21.12
CA ASP A 102 15.08 19.53 21.96
C ASP A 102 15.79 20.63 21.15
N ARG A 103 15.18 21.82 21.09
CA ARG A 103 15.65 22.97 20.29
C ARG A 103 16.78 23.75 20.96
N SER A 104 17.13 23.40 22.19
CA SER A 104 18.15 24.12 22.97
C SER A 104 19.60 23.69 22.67
N ARG A 105 19.81 22.71 21.77
CA ARG A 105 21.13 22.35 21.28
C ARG A 105 21.38 22.93 19.88
N PRO A 106 22.42 23.77 19.67
CA PRO A 106 22.78 24.22 18.34
C PRO A 106 23.24 23.04 17.48
N ALA A 107 22.96 23.11 16.18
CA ALA A 107 23.36 22.09 15.23
C ALA A 107 24.90 21.96 15.20
N PRO A 108 25.46 20.74 15.08
CA PRO A 108 26.90 20.55 14.97
C PRO A 108 27.43 21.30 13.74
N TYR A 109 28.47 22.12 13.91
CA TYR A 109 29.12 22.79 12.79
C TYR A 109 30.04 21.81 12.07
N ASP A 110 29.92 21.80 10.74
CA ASP A 110 30.73 21.01 9.83
C ASP A 110 31.91 21.87 9.34
N THR A 111 33.13 21.43 9.61
CA THR A 111 34.37 22.18 9.36
C THR A 111 34.89 22.04 7.93
N ASP A 112 34.28 21.18 7.12
CA ASP A 112 34.76 20.89 5.76
C ASP A 112 34.16 21.82 4.68
N ALA A 113 33.38 22.83 5.09
CA ALA A 113 32.85 23.86 4.20
C ALA A 113 33.77 25.11 4.19
N THR A 114 34.81 25.11 3.34
CA THR A 114 35.57 26.31 2.92
C THR A 114 35.51 26.47 1.41
#